data_AF-D8T8W6-F1
#
_entry.id   AF-D8T8W6-F1
#
_cell.length_a   1.000
_cell.length_b   1.000
_cell.length_c   1.000
_cell.angle_alpha   90.00
_cell.angle_beta   90.00
_cell.angle_gamma   90.00
#
_symmetry.space_group_name_H-M   'P 1'
#
loop_
_entity.id
_entity.type
_entity.pdbx_description
1 polymer ?
#
loop_
_entity_poly.entity_id
_entity_poly.type
_entity_poly.pdbx_seq_one_letter_code
_entity_poly.pdbx_strand_id
1 'polypeptide(L)'
;RRNFCICAAAADSSQASESSSGEEIDRLIDKLRSTDSQLLPQIVAENVLAFDSKFWLRLATRTDLCKSEDDEVDLEELASNIMQLVERIVQKTEEKIETSTDVLMAILEPVAGSKNEEIVWPPRDPDALQRVRKELMHRESSGYLDDGFLAEVNAQLRQAKKDADKPGLLALLQKVLQLYAATFLAKTSYAKRDGVVDEAEELLENIISADSEAWDSMIRSGVDLGGGPVKSVDLRKMAKKRIERILLRTEGGSYKQRILVEYLKEIERSVDMVVAAFSS
;
A
#
# COMPACT_ATOMS: atom_id res chain seq x y z
N ARG A 1 11.86 -9.91 -85.33
CA ARG A 1 12.53 -11.20 -85.04
C ARG A 1 12.05 -11.69 -83.68
N ARG A 2 11.41 -12.87 -83.66
CA ARG A 2 11.11 -13.79 -82.53
C ARG A 2 10.21 -13.34 -81.36
N ASN A 3 9.05 -14.04 -81.29
CA ASN A 3 8.26 -14.31 -80.08
C ASN A 3 9.05 -15.16 -79.07
N PHE A 4 8.81 -14.95 -77.77
CA PHE A 4 8.53 -16.04 -76.81
C PHE A 4 7.82 -15.52 -75.56
N CYS A 5 6.68 -16.14 -75.23
CA CYS A 5 5.92 -15.97 -73.99
C CYS A 5 6.62 -16.65 -72.83
N ILE A 6 6.52 -16.13 -71.60
CA ILE A 6 6.60 -16.95 -70.38
C ILE A 6 5.48 -16.54 -69.43
N CYS A 7 4.77 -17.57 -68.98
CA CYS A 7 3.54 -17.61 -68.22
C CYS A 7 3.64 -17.01 -66.81
N ALA A 8 2.47 -16.63 -66.31
CA ALA A 8 2.21 -16.37 -64.90
C ALA A 8 2.61 -17.57 -64.02
N ALA A 9 3.37 -17.29 -62.96
CA ALA A 9 3.35 -18.08 -61.75
C ALA A 9 2.74 -17.19 -60.66
N ALA A 10 1.43 -17.34 -60.44
CA ALA A 10 0.84 -16.99 -59.17
C ALA A 10 1.40 -17.98 -58.15
N ALA A 11 2.47 -17.59 -57.46
CA ALA A 11 2.90 -18.23 -56.24
C ALA A 11 2.22 -17.49 -55.09
N ASP A 12 1.39 -18.21 -54.35
CA ASP A 12 0.80 -17.84 -53.07
C ASP A 12 1.78 -17.03 -52.20
N SER A 13 1.57 -15.71 -52.14
CA SER A 13 2.26 -14.84 -51.18
C SER A 13 1.38 -14.49 -49.97
N SER A 14 0.19 -15.09 -49.88
CA SER A 14 -0.80 -14.77 -48.85
C SER A 14 -0.70 -15.62 -47.58
N GLN A 15 0.11 -16.69 -47.56
CA GLN A 15 0.28 -17.53 -46.35
C GLN A 15 1.53 -17.22 -45.52
N ALA A 16 2.47 -16.42 -46.04
CA ALA A 16 3.75 -16.15 -45.37
C ALA A 16 3.70 -14.98 -44.36
N SER A 17 2.63 -14.18 -44.36
CA SER A 17 2.50 -13.00 -43.46
C SER A 17 1.72 -13.27 -42.17
N GLU A 18 0.87 -14.31 -42.11
CA GLU A 18 0.13 -14.67 -40.89
C GLU A 18 0.91 -15.65 -40.00
N SER A 19 1.71 -16.52 -40.61
CA SER A 19 2.47 -17.58 -39.94
C SER A 19 3.58 -17.05 -39.01
N SER A 20 4.18 -15.90 -39.28
CA SER A 20 5.21 -15.34 -38.39
C SER A 20 4.64 -14.82 -37.07
N SER A 21 3.40 -14.31 -37.07
CA SER A 21 2.80 -13.69 -35.89
C SER A 21 2.36 -14.71 -34.83
N GLY A 22 1.85 -15.88 -35.25
CA GLY A 22 1.44 -16.95 -34.34
C GLY A 22 2.64 -17.63 -33.67
N GLU A 23 3.72 -17.86 -34.42
CA GLU A 23 4.95 -18.45 -33.90
C GLU A 23 5.65 -17.55 -32.86
N GLU A 24 5.60 -16.23 -33.05
CA GLU A 24 6.15 -15.27 -32.09
C GLU A 24 5.36 -15.26 -30.77
N ILE A 25 4.03 -15.31 -30.85
CA ILE A 25 3.16 -15.45 -29.67
C ILE A 25 3.43 -16.79 -28.97
N ASP A 26 3.60 -17.88 -29.72
CA ASP A 26 3.90 -19.19 -29.14
C ASP A 26 5.25 -19.20 -28.41
N ARG A 27 6.28 -18.57 -28.99
CA ARG A 27 7.58 -18.39 -28.33
C ARG A 27 7.47 -17.56 -27.06
N LEU A 28 6.63 -16.52 -27.06
CA LEU A 28 6.39 -15.72 -25.86
C LEU A 28 5.69 -16.53 -24.78
N ILE A 29 4.67 -17.32 -25.13
CA ILE A 29 3.98 -18.22 -24.20
C ILE A 29 4.96 -19.25 -23.62
N ASP A 30 5.81 -19.87 -24.46
CA ASP A 30 6.79 -20.85 -24.00
C ASP A 30 7.84 -20.21 -23.07
N LYS A 31 8.30 -19.00 -23.41
CA LYS A 31 9.21 -18.23 -22.57
C LYS A 31 8.57 -17.94 -21.21
N LEU A 32 7.33 -17.45 -21.18
CA LEU A 32 6.60 -17.15 -19.95
C LEU A 32 6.40 -18.40 -19.09
N ARG A 33 6.05 -19.53 -19.71
CA ARG A 33 5.87 -20.82 -19.02
C ARG A 33 7.17 -21.34 -18.40
N SER A 34 8.30 -21.16 -19.07
CA SER A 34 9.62 -21.61 -18.58
C SER A 34 10.29 -20.64 -17.60
N THR A 35 9.73 -19.45 -17.40
CA THR A 35 10.33 -18.37 -16.60
C THR A 35 10.08 -18.60 -15.12
N ASP A 36 11.11 -18.37 -14.30
CA ASP A 36 10.97 -18.39 -12.85
C ASP A 36 9.96 -17.35 -12.35
N SER A 37 9.14 -17.72 -11.36
CA SER A 37 8.11 -16.86 -10.78
C SER A 37 8.62 -15.47 -10.35
N GLN A 38 9.88 -15.36 -9.92
CA GLN A 38 10.48 -14.07 -9.52
C GLN A 38 10.80 -13.15 -10.71
N LEU A 39 11.06 -13.71 -11.90
CA LEU A 39 11.41 -12.95 -13.11
C LEU A 39 10.19 -12.67 -13.99
N LEU A 40 9.10 -13.41 -13.79
CA LEU A 40 7.86 -13.27 -14.55
C LEU A 40 7.31 -11.82 -14.59
N PRO A 41 7.28 -11.05 -13.48
CA PRO A 41 6.81 -9.67 -13.51
C PRO A 41 7.61 -8.76 -14.44
N GLN A 42 8.92 -8.96 -14.53
CA GLN A 42 9.79 -8.19 -15.39
C GLN A 42 9.52 -8.50 -16.87
N ILE A 43 9.40 -9.78 -17.22
CA ILE A 43 9.13 -10.19 -18.62
C ILE A 43 7.76 -9.71 -19.07
N VAL A 44 6.75 -9.76 -18.19
CA VAL A 44 5.42 -9.19 -18.47
C VAL A 44 5.51 -7.68 -18.68
N ALA A 45 6.25 -6.94 -17.85
CA ALA A 45 6.42 -5.50 -18.05
C ALA A 45 7.11 -5.15 -19.38
N GLU A 46 8.17 -5.88 -19.75
CA GLU A 46 8.90 -5.67 -21.01
C GLU A 46 8.06 -5.96 -22.26
N ASN A 47 7.04 -6.83 -22.14
CA ASN A 47 6.21 -7.28 -23.25
C ASN A 47 4.75 -6.82 -23.12
N VAL A 48 4.46 -5.80 -22.30
CA VAL A 48 3.08 -5.42 -21.95
C VAL A 48 2.17 -5.17 -23.17
N LEU A 49 2.72 -4.58 -24.25
CA LEU A 49 2.00 -4.28 -25.48
C LEU A 49 1.67 -5.53 -26.33
N ALA A 50 2.33 -6.66 -26.05
CA ALA A 50 2.13 -7.92 -26.76
C ALA A 50 0.93 -8.72 -26.21
N PHE A 51 0.39 -8.37 -25.04
CA PHE A 51 -0.76 -9.05 -24.42
C PHE A 51 -2.10 -8.52 -24.96
N ASP A 52 -2.25 -8.56 -26.28
CA ASP A 52 -3.45 -8.14 -26.99
C ASP A 52 -4.48 -9.27 -27.14
N SER A 53 -5.59 -9.00 -27.83
CA SER A 53 -6.63 -10.01 -28.06
C SER A 53 -6.13 -11.25 -28.81
N LYS A 54 -5.09 -11.13 -29.63
CA LYS A 54 -4.52 -12.26 -30.38
C LYS A 54 -3.69 -13.16 -29.46
N PHE A 55 -2.95 -12.58 -28.52
CA PHE A 55 -2.24 -13.34 -27.48
C PHE A 55 -3.21 -14.20 -26.67
N TRP A 56 -4.27 -13.60 -26.14
CA TRP A 56 -5.25 -14.32 -25.30
C TRP A 56 -5.99 -15.41 -26.07
N LEU A 57 -6.38 -15.14 -27.33
CA LEU A 57 -7.01 -16.14 -28.18
C LEU A 57 -6.06 -17.31 -28.48
N ARG A 58 -4.77 -17.03 -28.68
CA ARG A 58 -3.76 -18.06 -28.91
C ARG A 58 -3.49 -18.90 -27.67
N LEU A 59 -3.44 -18.26 -26.49
CA LEU A 59 -3.28 -18.95 -25.21
C LEU A 59 -4.47 -19.86 -24.89
N ALA A 60 -5.71 -19.38 -25.11
CA ALA A 60 -6.92 -20.20 -24.98
C ALA A 60 -6.90 -21.40 -25.95
N THR A 61 -6.55 -21.17 -27.22
CA THR A 61 -6.41 -22.25 -28.21
C THR A 61 -5.37 -23.30 -27.78
N ARG A 62 -4.26 -22.89 -27.15
CA ARG A 62 -3.26 -23.83 -26.63
C ARG A 62 -3.76 -24.62 -25.41
N THR A 63 -4.55 -23.97 -24.57
CA THR A 63 -5.19 -24.60 -23.41
C THR A 63 -6.16 -25.70 -23.88
N ASP A 64 -7.03 -25.39 -24.85
CA ASP A 64 -7.98 -26.37 -25.45
C ASP A 64 -7.30 -27.56 -26.17
N LEU A 65 -6.06 -27.37 -26.63
CA LEU A 65 -5.28 -28.40 -27.33
C LEU A 65 -4.39 -29.22 -26.39
N CYS A 66 -4.41 -28.94 -25.09
CA CYS A 66 -3.69 -29.73 -24.10
C CYS A 66 -4.24 -31.16 -24.05
N LYS A 67 -3.33 -32.14 -23.93
CA LYS A 67 -3.68 -33.55 -23.85
C LYS A 67 -3.72 -34.08 -22.41
N SER A 68 -3.17 -33.29 -21.48
CA SER A 68 -3.06 -33.59 -20.06
C SER A 68 -3.82 -32.52 -19.28
N GLU A 69 -4.60 -32.95 -18.29
CA GLU A 69 -5.33 -32.07 -17.37
C GLU A 69 -4.35 -31.19 -16.55
N ASP A 70 -3.18 -31.74 -16.18
CA ASP A 70 -2.14 -30.97 -15.49
C ASP A 70 -1.59 -29.81 -16.36
N ASP A 71 -1.41 -30.03 -17.66
CA ASP A 71 -0.90 -29.00 -18.58
C ASP A 71 -1.94 -27.88 -18.83
N GLU A 72 -3.23 -28.23 -18.76
CA GLU A 72 -4.35 -27.30 -18.89
C GLU A 72 -4.39 -26.36 -17.69
N VAL A 73 -4.32 -26.91 -16.47
CA VAL A 73 -4.30 -26.14 -15.21
C VAL A 73 -3.09 -25.19 -15.15
N ASP A 74 -1.90 -25.66 -15.54
CA ASP A 74 -0.69 -24.82 -15.60
C ASP A 74 -0.87 -23.58 -16.49
N LEU A 75 -1.52 -23.74 -17.64
CA LEU A 75 -1.73 -22.65 -18.59
C LEU A 75 -2.81 -21.67 -18.12
N GLU A 76 -3.86 -22.15 -17.45
CA GLU A 76 -4.87 -21.30 -16.83
C GLU A 76 -4.31 -20.47 -15.67
N GLU A 77 -3.47 -21.07 -14.82
CA GLU A 77 -2.77 -20.35 -13.75
C GLU A 77 -1.81 -19.31 -14.33
N LEU A 78 -1.06 -19.66 -15.38
CA LEU A 78 -0.19 -18.72 -16.08
C LEU A 78 -0.99 -17.55 -16.67
N ALA A 79 -2.13 -17.81 -17.31
CA ALA A 79 -3.01 -16.78 -17.87
C ALA A 79 -3.50 -15.82 -16.78
N SER A 80 -3.96 -16.37 -15.65
CA SER A 80 -4.43 -15.59 -14.50
C SER A 80 -3.32 -14.71 -13.92
N ASN A 81 -2.12 -15.26 -13.77
CA ASN A 81 -0.96 -14.54 -13.25
C ASN A 81 -0.53 -13.40 -14.18
N ILE A 82 -0.49 -13.64 -15.50
CA ILE A 82 -0.16 -12.60 -16.49
C ILE A 82 -1.24 -11.51 -16.47
N MET A 83 -2.53 -11.87 -16.43
CA MET A 83 -3.63 -10.90 -16.40
C MET A 83 -3.51 -9.97 -15.19
N GLN A 84 -3.27 -10.51 -13.98
CA GLN A 84 -3.08 -9.70 -12.77
C GLN A 84 -1.83 -8.80 -12.83
N LEU A 85 -0.79 -9.22 -13.55
CA LEU A 85 0.42 -8.41 -13.75
C LEU A 85 0.16 -7.28 -14.75
N VAL A 86 -0.49 -7.58 -15.88
CA VAL A 86 -0.86 -6.59 -16.89
C VAL A 86 -1.84 -5.57 -16.32
N GLU A 87 -2.86 -6.00 -15.60
CA GLU A 87 -3.83 -5.11 -14.93
C GLU A 87 -3.12 -4.15 -13.96
N ARG A 88 -2.15 -4.64 -13.17
CA ARG A 88 -1.33 -3.78 -12.32
C ARG A 88 -0.49 -2.76 -13.09
N ILE A 89 0.01 -3.11 -14.28
CA ILE A 89 0.80 -2.18 -15.11
C ILE A 89 -0.10 -1.15 -15.78
N VAL A 90 -1.25 -1.58 -16.30
CA VAL A 90 -2.25 -0.71 -16.91
C VAL A 90 -2.78 0.27 -15.88
N GLN A 91 -3.13 -0.19 -14.68
CA GLN A 91 -3.55 0.66 -13.56
C GLN A 91 -2.51 1.74 -13.25
N LYS A 92 -1.22 1.36 -13.14
CA LYS A 92 -0.12 2.32 -12.94
C LYS A 92 0.06 3.32 -14.10
N THR A 93 -0.45 3.02 -15.29
CA THR A 93 -0.26 3.84 -16.50
C THR A 93 -1.49 4.72 -16.81
N GLU A 94 -2.70 4.24 -16.51
CA GLU A 94 -3.97 4.96 -16.67
C GLU A 94 -4.22 5.96 -15.54
N GLU A 95 -3.59 5.77 -14.39
CA GLU A 95 -3.61 6.74 -13.31
C GLU A 95 -3.00 8.07 -13.81
N LYS A 96 -3.85 9.10 -13.85
CA LYS A 96 -3.38 10.50 -13.89
C LYS A 96 -2.33 10.58 -12.78
N ILE A 97 -1.10 11.01 -13.10
CA ILE A 97 -0.03 11.12 -12.10
C ILE A 97 -0.51 12.12 -11.05
N GLU A 98 -1.13 11.61 -9.99
CA GLU A 98 -1.59 12.40 -8.87
C GLU A 98 -0.34 12.85 -8.12
N THR A 99 -0.22 14.15 -7.91
CA THR A 99 0.84 14.67 -7.06
C THR A 99 0.56 14.28 -5.62
N SER A 100 1.57 14.28 -4.74
CA SER A 100 1.33 14.02 -3.31
C SER A 100 0.32 14.99 -2.71
N THR A 101 0.25 16.21 -3.25
CA THR A 101 -0.75 17.21 -2.87
C THR A 101 -2.16 16.80 -3.30
N ASP A 102 -2.35 16.26 -4.51
CA ASP A 102 -3.66 15.73 -4.95
C ASP A 102 -4.11 14.56 -4.07
N VAL A 103 -3.19 13.63 -3.78
CA VAL A 103 -3.43 12.50 -2.88
C VAL A 103 -3.81 12.98 -1.48
N LEU A 104 -3.06 13.95 -0.94
CA LEU A 104 -3.33 14.52 0.38
C LEU A 104 -4.69 15.23 0.43
N MET A 105 -5.05 15.99 -0.61
CA MET A 105 -6.34 16.67 -0.68
C MET A 105 -7.50 15.68 -0.68
N ALA A 106 -7.38 14.57 -1.43
CA ALA A 106 -8.40 13.54 -1.45
C ALA A 106 -8.53 12.81 -0.08
N ILE A 107 -7.41 12.55 0.59
CA ILE A 107 -7.41 12.01 1.97
C ILE A 107 -8.11 12.98 2.94
N LEU A 108 -7.93 14.28 2.75
CA LEU A 108 -8.48 15.32 3.61
C LEU A 108 -9.92 15.73 3.25
N GLU A 109 -10.41 15.40 2.06
CA GLU A 109 -11.75 15.77 1.59
C GLU A 109 -12.86 15.43 2.61
N PRO A 110 -12.87 14.27 3.29
CA PRO A 110 -13.92 13.95 4.25
C PRO A 110 -13.98 14.86 5.48
N VAL A 111 -12.87 15.52 5.83
CA VAL A 111 -12.72 16.41 7.00
C VAL A 111 -12.57 17.88 6.62
N ALA A 112 -12.31 18.18 5.35
CA ALA A 112 -12.44 19.50 4.79
C ALA A 112 -13.94 19.80 4.73
N GLY A 113 -14.44 20.62 5.66
CA GLY A 113 -15.85 20.99 5.73
C GLY A 113 -16.39 21.50 4.38
N SER A 114 -17.72 21.58 4.25
CA SER A 114 -18.32 22.22 3.07
C SER A 114 -17.78 23.66 2.93
N LYS A 115 -17.72 24.19 1.69
CA LYS A 115 -17.00 25.45 1.36
C LYS A 115 -17.33 26.70 2.22
N ASN A 116 -18.33 26.65 3.10
CA ASN A 116 -18.78 27.77 3.94
C ASN A 116 -18.95 27.43 5.44
N GLU A 117 -18.53 26.25 5.92
CA GLU A 117 -18.61 25.91 7.35
C GLU A 117 -17.29 26.22 8.07
N GLU A 118 -17.39 26.76 9.29
CA GLU A 118 -16.23 26.97 10.16
C GLU A 118 -15.69 25.61 10.60
N ILE A 119 -14.49 25.27 10.11
CA ILE A 119 -13.91 23.96 10.37
C ILE A 119 -13.33 23.93 11.79
N VAL A 120 -13.84 23.01 12.61
CA VAL A 120 -13.32 22.76 13.96
C VAL A 120 -12.08 21.88 13.87
N TRP A 121 -10.96 22.39 14.40
CA TRP A 121 -9.67 21.70 14.39
C TRP A 121 -9.24 21.30 15.81
N PRO A 122 -8.72 20.06 16.02
CA PRO A 122 -8.60 18.97 15.06
C PRO A 122 -9.96 18.34 14.67
N PRO A 123 -10.06 17.62 13.54
CA PRO A 123 -11.29 16.93 13.16
C PRO A 123 -11.65 15.88 14.20
N ARG A 124 -12.89 15.94 14.69
CA ARG A 124 -13.42 15.03 15.72
C ARG A 124 -14.64 14.23 15.29
N ASP A 125 -15.17 14.49 14.09
CA ASP A 125 -16.30 13.73 13.56
C ASP A 125 -15.86 12.27 13.30
N PRO A 126 -16.38 11.28 14.06
CA PRO A 126 -15.97 9.88 13.91
C PRO A 126 -16.26 9.34 12.50
N ASP A 127 -17.35 9.78 11.87
CA ASP A 127 -17.72 9.32 10.53
C ASP A 127 -16.77 9.85 9.47
N ALA A 128 -16.41 11.14 9.54
CA ALA A 128 -15.36 11.72 8.69
C ALA A 128 -14.01 11.03 8.89
N LEU A 129 -13.57 10.83 10.14
CA LEU A 129 -12.31 10.14 10.43
C LEU A 129 -12.30 8.70 9.90
N GLN A 130 -13.43 7.99 9.96
CA GLN A 130 -13.55 6.66 9.38
C GLN A 130 -13.45 6.70 7.85
N ARG A 131 -13.99 7.73 7.18
CA ARG A 131 -13.79 7.94 5.73
C ARG A 131 -12.33 8.22 5.39
N VAL A 132 -11.65 9.08 6.17
CA VAL A 132 -10.20 9.35 6.01
C VAL A 132 -9.39 8.06 6.17
N ARG A 133 -9.69 7.23 7.18
CA ARG A 133 -9.01 5.94 7.40
C ARG A 133 -9.20 5.00 6.22
N LYS A 134 -10.42 4.90 5.67
CA LYS A 134 -10.70 4.08 4.48
C LYS A 134 -9.93 4.59 3.26
N GLU A 135 -9.88 5.90 3.05
CA GLU A 135 -9.12 6.50 1.95
C GLU A 135 -7.63 6.23 2.10
N LEU A 136 -7.06 6.43 3.30
CA LEU A 136 -5.66 6.08 3.58
C LEU A 136 -5.34 4.61 3.29
N MET A 137 -6.21 3.68 3.70
CA MET A 137 -6.01 2.26 3.42
C MET A 137 -6.05 1.97 1.91
N HIS A 138 -6.97 2.60 1.19
CA HIS A 138 -7.06 2.48 -0.26
C HIS A 138 -5.77 3.01 -0.93
N ARG A 139 -5.33 4.23 -0.60
CA ARG A 139 -4.11 4.83 -1.15
C ARG A 139 -2.84 4.03 -0.83
N GLU A 140 -2.72 3.49 0.38
CA GLU A 140 -1.61 2.61 0.75
C GLU A 140 -1.63 1.34 -0.11
N SER A 141 -2.80 0.72 -0.32
CA SER A 141 -2.91 -0.50 -1.12
C SER A 141 -2.60 -0.29 -2.60
N SER A 142 -2.91 0.90 -3.12
CA SER A 142 -2.59 1.33 -4.49
C SER A 142 -1.15 1.85 -4.63
N GLY A 143 -0.40 2.00 -3.53
CA GLY A 143 1.01 2.41 -3.56
C GLY A 143 1.27 3.92 -3.62
N TYR A 144 0.26 4.76 -3.40
CA TYR A 144 0.39 6.23 -3.43
C TYR A 144 1.05 6.82 -2.18
N LEU A 145 1.08 6.08 -1.06
CA LEU A 145 1.67 6.56 0.21
C LEU A 145 3.13 6.13 0.34
N ASP A 146 3.92 6.39 -0.70
CA ASP A 146 5.34 6.09 -0.74
C ASP A 146 6.17 7.08 0.11
N ASP A 147 7.49 6.86 0.18
CA ASP A 147 8.36 7.73 0.98
C ASP A 147 8.42 9.17 0.44
N GLY A 148 8.16 9.36 -0.87
CA GLY A 148 8.07 10.67 -1.52
C GLY A 148 6.85 11.45 -1.02
N PHE A 149 5.67 10.82 -1.01
CA PHE A 149 4.46 11.38 -0.42
C PHE A 149 4.68 11.75 1.05
N LEU A 150 5.23 10.82 1.86
CA LEU A 150 5.47 11.05 3.28
C LEU A 150 6.50 12.16 3.52
N ALA A 151 7.51 12.28 2.65
CA ALA A 151 8.47 13.37 2.67
C ALA A 151 7.82 14.74 2.45
N GLU A 152 6.91 14.82 1.48
CA GLU A 152 6.18 16.03 1.14
C GLU A 152 5.24 16.46 2.28
N VAL A 153 4.40 15.54 2.78
CA VAL A 153 3.48 15.83 3.90
C VAL A 153 4.27 16.29 5.13
N ASN A 154 5.39 15.63 5.45
CA ASN A 154 6.23 16.05 6.58
C ASN A 154 6.95 17.39 6.33
N ALA A 155 7.30 17.71 5.09
CA ALA A 155 7.83 19.03 4.74
C ALA A 155 6.77 20.13 4.94
N GLN A 156 5.53 19.90 4.49
CA GLN A 156 4.40 20.81 4.72
C GLN A 156 4.10 20.96 6.21
N LEU A 157 4.15 19.88 7.00
CA LEU A 157 3.95 19.92 8.45
C LEU A 157 5.01 20.82 9.12
N ARG A 158 6.29 20.64 8.76
CA ARG A 158 7.38 21.47 9.29
C ARG A 158 7.22 22.94 8.91
N GLN A 159 6.73 23.22 7.70
CA GLN A 159 6.46 24.59 7.25
C GLN A 159 5.30 25.20 8.03
N ALA A 160 4.18 24.48 8.17
CA ALA A 160 3.03 24.91 8.97
C ALA A 160 3.40 25.13 10.45
N LYS A 161 4.35 24.37 11.00
CA LYS A 161 4.82 24.57 12.38
C LYS A 161 5.60 25.88 12.57
N LYS A 162 6.31 26.33 11.53
CA LYS A 162 7.01 27.63 11.54
C LYS A 162 6.06 28.80 11.30
N ASP A 163 5.01 28.55 10.53
CA ASP A 163 3.98 29.51 10.16
C ASP A 163 2.84 29.49 11.20
N ALA A 164 2.99 30.27 12.27
CA ALA A 164 2.02 30.32 13.38
C ALA A 164 0.60 30.72 12.96
N ASP A 165 0.43 31.25 11.74
CA ASP A 165 -0.84 31.72 11.20
C ASP A 165 -1.72 30.58 10.65
N LYS A 166 -1.25 29.32 10.64
CA LYS A 166 -1.99 28.17 10.09
C LYS A 166 -2.11 26.98 11.06
N PRO A 167 -2.65 27.18 12.29
CA PRO A 167 -2.81 26.10 13.27
C PRO A 167 -3.73 24.97 12.78
N GLY A 168 -4.74 25.28 11.95
CA GLY A 168 -5.65 24.27 11.39
C GLY A 168 -4.95 23.32 10.41
N LEU A 169 -4.10 23.84 9.51
CA LEU A 169 -3.32 23.01 8.58
C LEU A 169 -2.32 22.14 9.33
N LEU A 170 -1.66 22.68 10.36
CA LEU A 170 -0.77 21.91 11.22
C LEU A 170 -1.50 20.71 11.84
N ALA A 171 -2.67 20.94 12.44
CA ALA A 171 -3.48 19.90 13.08
C ALA A 171 -3.93 18.83 12.07
N LEU A 172 -4.31 19.22 10.85
CA LEU A 172 -4.68 18.31 9.78
C LEU A 172 -3.54 17.39 9.37
N LEU A 173 -2.38 17.97 9.04
CA LEU A 173 -1.22 17.21 8.60
C LEU A 173 -0.75 16.26 9.71
N GLN A 174 -0.79 16.70 10.97
CA GLN A 174 -0.50 15.84 12.11
C GLN A 174 -1.50 14.68 12.22
N LYS A 175 -2.81 14.95 12.09
CA LYS A 175 -3.84 13.90 12.16
C LYS A 175 -3.68 12.88 11.03
N VAL A 176 -3.40 13.32 9.80
CA VAL A 176 -3.15 12.41 8.65
C VAL A 176 -1.97 11.47 8.94
N LEU A 177 -0.85 12.02 9.43
CA LEU A 177 0.32 11.19 9.76
C LEU A 177 0.06 10.24 10.94
N GLN A 178 -0.73 10.67 11.94
CA GLN A 178 -1.15 9.81 13.05
C GLN A 178 -2.04 8.67 12.56
N LEU A 179 -3.01 8.94 11.68
CA LEU A 179 -3.87 7.91 11.09
C LEU A 179 -3.08 6.95 10.19
N TYR A 180 -2.14 7.46 9.39
CA TYR A 180 -1.21 6.64 8.63
C TYR A 180 -0.41 5.70 9.55
N ALA A 181 0.17 6.23 10.63
CA ALA A 181 0.96 5.41 11.56
C ALA A 181 0.10 4.36 12.26
N ALA A 182 -1.08 4.74 12.77
CA ALA A 182 -2.03 3.82 13.39
C ALA A 182 -2.42 2.67 12.46
N THR A 183 -2.82 2.98 11.24
CA THR A 183 -3.21 1.97 10.24
C THR A 183 -2.05 1.05 9.85
N PHE A 184 -0.83 1.57 9.74
CA PHE A 184 0.33 0.76 9.41
C PHE A 184 0.75 -0.16 10.57
N LEU A 185 0.75 0.37 11.80
CA LEU A 185 1.16 -0.38 13.00
C LEU A 185 0.15 -1.47 13.39
N ALA A 186 -1.14 -1.22 13.19
CA ALA A 186 -2.20 -2.19 13.46
C ALA A 186 -2.13 -3.46 12.58
N LYS A 187 -1.43 -3.43 11.43
CA LYS A 187 -1.23 -4.61 10.56
C LYS A 187 -0.33 -5.69 11.17
N THR A 188 0.38 -5.37 12.24
CA THR A 188 1.41 -6.26 12.78
C THR A 188 0.84 -7.11 13.92
N SER A 189 0.71 -8.42 13.69
CA SER A 189 0.19 -9.37 14.67
C SER A 189 1.10 -9.54 15.90
N TYR A 190 0.45 -9.82 17.03
CA TYR A 190 1.00 -10.00 18.38
C TYR A 190 2.23 -10.90 18.47
N ALA A 191 3.14 -10.55 19.38
CA ALA A 191 4.02 -11.53 19.99
C ALA A 191 3.21 -12.39 20.99
N LYS A 192 2.84 -13.61 20.60
CA LYS A 192 2.23 -14.59 21.53
C LYS A 192 3.34 -15.27 22.33
N ARG A 193 3.22 -15.28 23.66
CA ARG A 193 4.03 -16.16 24.53
C ARG A 193 3.12 -17.26 25.04
N ASP A 194 3.45 -18.51 24.70
CA ASP A 194 2.66 -19.69 25.13
C ASP A 194 1.17 -19.63 24.76
N GLY A 195 0.84 -18.99 23.64
CA GLY A 195 -0.55 -18.82 23.18
C GLY A 195 -1.32 -17.67 23.83
N VAL A 196 -0.74 -17.01 24.83
CA VAL A 196 -1.31 -15.84 25.51
C VAL A 196 -0.66 -14.57 24.95
N VAL A 197 -1.47 -13.55 24.68
CA VAL A 197 -0.98 -12.22 24.28
C VAL A 197 -0.47 -11.52 25.54
N ASP A 198 0.73 -10.94 25.48
CA ASP A 198 1.27 -10.12 26.56
C ASP A 198 0.33 -8.93 26.82
N GLU A 199 -0.17 -8.77 28.04
CA GLU A 199 -1.17 -7.74 28.40
C GLU A 199 -0.68 -6.32 28.06
N ALA A 200 0.63 -6.06 28.13
CA ALA A 200 1.21 -4.78 27.74
C ALA A 200 1.25 -4.59 26.21
N GLU A 201 1.43 -5.66 25.43
CA GLU A 201 1.29 -5.61 23.97
C GLU A 201 -0.19 -5.38 23.60
N GLU A 202 -1.13 -6.09 24.23
CA GLU A 202 -2.56 -5.91 23.97
C GLU A 202 -3.02 -4.48 24.27
N LEU A 203 -2.63 -3.92 25.43
CA LEU A 203 -2.92 -2.53 25.75
C LEU A 203 -2.30 -1.56 24.75
N LEU A 204 -1.06 -1.79 24.32
CA LEU A 204 -0.41 -0.95 23.31
C LEU A 204 -1.14 -1.00 21.96
N GLU A 205 -1.57 -2.18 21.50
CA GLU A 205 -2.34 -2.32 20.25
C GLU A 205 -3.70 -1.61 20.32
N ASN A 206 -4.37 -1.68 21.47
CA ASN A 206 -5.61 -0.96 21.70
C ASN A 206 -5.38 0.56 21.63
N ILE A 207 -4.29 1.07 22.21
CA ILE A 207 -3.91 2.49 22.14
C ILE A 207 -3.59 2.91 20.70
N ILE A 208 -2.80 2.11 19.96
CA ILE A 208 -2.45 2.36 18.55
C ILE A 208 -3.71 2.41 17.67
N SER A 209 -4.70 1.57 17.98
CA SER A 209 -5.94 1.49 17.21
C SER A 209 -6.91 2.64 17.54
N ALA A 210 -6.77 3.25 18.71
CA ALA A 210 -7.61 4.34 19.16
C ALA A 210 -7.18 5.71 18.62
N ASP A 211 -8.11 6.66 18.66
CA ASP A 211 -7.80 8.06 18.40
C ASP A 211 -6.97 8.67 19.54
N SER A 212 -6.09 9.62 19.22
CA SER A 212 -5.16 10.23 20.18
C SER A 212 -5.85 10.91 21.36
N GLU A 213 -7.07 11.38 21.17
CA GLU A 213 -7.91 11.98 22.21
C GLU A 213 -8.34 10.97 23.29
N ALA A 214 -8.36 9.66 22.98
CA ALA A 214 -8.72 8.61 23.92
C ALA A 214 -7.51 8.03 24.67
N TRP A 215 -6.28 8.34 24.27
CA TRP A 215 -5.08 7.72 24.84
C TRP A 215 -4.98 7.94 26.34
N ASP A 216 -5.18 9.17 26.81
CA ASP A 216 -5.06 9.51 28.22
C ASP A 216 -6.00 8.69 29.12
N SER A 217 -7.25 8.48 28.69
CA SER A 217 -8.21 7.69 29.47
C SER A 217 -7.90 6.20 29.40
N MET A 218 -7.49 5.70 28.23
CA MET A 218 -7.10 4.30 28.02
C MET A 218 -5.82 3.93 28.78
N ILE A 219 -4.83 4.82 28.80
CA ILE A 219 -3.60 4.63 29.56
C ILE A 219 -3.94 4.65 31.05
N ARG A 220 -4.72 5.62 31.53
CA ARG A 220 -5.13 5.70 32.94
C ARG A 220 -5.84 4.42 33.40
N SER A 221 -6.82 3.93 32.65
CA SER A 221 -7.56 2.72 33.04
C SER A 221 -6.78 1.42 32.80
N GLY A 222 -5.81 1.42 31.87
CA GLY A 222 -5.04 0.24 31.50
C GLY A 222 -3.84 -0.02 32.42
N VAL A 223 -3.26 1.02 33.03
CA VAL A 223 -2.05 0.88 33.86
C VAL A 223 -2.33 0.71 35.35
N ASP A 224 -1.40 0.07 36.04
CA ASP A 224 -1.39 -0.22 37.48
C ASP A 224 -1.72 0.99 38.36
N LEU A 225 -1.16 2.16 38.04
CA LEU A 225 -1.41 3.40 38.80
C LEU A 225 -2.87 3.87 38.77
N GLY A 226 -3.63 3.52 37.73
CA GLY A 226 -5.07 3.82 37.64
C GLY A 226 -5.97 2.61 37.86
N GLY A 227 -5.43 1.51 38.40
CA GLY A 227 -6.18 0.30 38.74
C GLY A 227 -6.28 -0.74 37.61
N GLY A 228 -5.53 -0.56 36.52
CA GLY A 228 -5.43 -1.53 35.44
C GLY A 228 -4.43 -2.66 35.71
N PRO A 229 -4.42 -3.71 34.87
CA PRO A 229 -3.56 -4.88 35.07
C PRO A 229 -2.11 -4.66 34.62
N VAL A 230 -1.85 -3.70 33.73
CA VAL A 230 -0.53 -3.53 33.10
C VAL A 230 0.36 -2.61 33.91
N LYS A 231 1.60 -3.00 34.21
CA LYS A 231 2.55 -2.04 34.82
C LYS A 231 2.90 -0.94 33.82
N SER A 232 2.80 0.32 34.25
CA SER A 232 3.19 1.49 33.43
C SER A 232 4.59 1.36 32.80
N VAL A 233 5.56 0.78 33.52
CA VAL A 233 6.92 0.50 33.03
C VAL A 233 6.93 -0.55 31.91
N ASP A 234 6.08 -1.57 31.98
CA ASP A 234 5.99 -2.63 30.98
C ASP A 234 5.35 -2.12 29.68
N LEU A 235 4.32 -1.27 29.77
CA LEU A 235 3.74 -0.58 28.61
C LEU A 235 4.80 0.28 27.90
N ARG A 236 5.57 1.09 28.65
CA ARG A 236 6.66 1.90 28.09
C ARG A 236 7.73 1.01 27.44
N LYS A 237 8.13 -0.08 28.09
CA LYS A 237 9.10 -1.04 27.54
C LYS A 237 8.59 -1.67 26.25
N MET A 238 7.29 -1.94 26.14
CA MET A 238 6.70 -2.50 24.94
C MET A 238 6.73 -1.53 23.77
N ALA A 239 6.39 -0.25 24.00
CA ALA A 239 6.51 0.80 22.98
C ALA A 239 7.96 0.91 22.45
N LYS A 240 8.98 0.85 23.33
CA LYS A 240 10.40 0.83 22.92
C LYS A 240 10.77 -0.37 22.05
N LYS A 241 10.33 -1.57 22.44
CA LYS A 241 10.55 -2.78 21.64
C LYS A 241 9.92 -2.66 20.25
N ARG A 242 8.74 -2.05 20.15
CA ARG A 242 8.06 -1.77 18.87
C ARG A 242 8.88 -0.79 18.03
N ILE A 243 9.42 0.27 18.63
CA ILE A 243 10.34 1.21 17.95
C ILE A 243 11.58 0.47 17.42
N GLU A 244 12.25 -0.33 18.23
CA GLU A 244 13.42 -1.12 17.82
C GLU A 244 13.09 -2.05 16.64
N ARG A 245 11.93 -2.71 16.69
CA ARG A 245 11.45 -3.58 15.61
C ARG A 245 11.23 -2.82 14.30
N ILE A 246 10.67 -1.61 14.36
CA ILE A 246 10.49 -0.73 13.19
C ILE A 246 11.87 -0.35 12.64
N LEU A 247 12.79 0.08 13.50
CA LEU A 247 14.14 0.48 13.09
C LEU A 247 14.88 -0.63 12.31
N LEU A 248 14.67 -1.89 12.68
CA LEU A 248 15.28 -3.04 12.01
C LEU A 248 14.56 -3.50 10.72
N ARG A 249 13.28 -3.15 10.54
CA ARG A 249 12.43 -3.67 9.45
C ARG A 249 12.14 -2.67 8.35
N THR A 250 12.42 -1.39 8.56
CA THR A 250 12.22 -0.33 7.58
C THR A 250 13.56 0.22 7.10
N GLU A 251 13.58 0.80 5.91
CA GLU A 251 14.77 1.47 5.38
C GLU A 251 15.22 2.60 6.32
N GLY A 252 16.50 2.57 6.68
CA GLY A 252 17.11 3.50 7.60
C GLY A 252 17.01 4.94 7.10
N GLY A 253 16.39 5.82 7.90
CA GLY A 253 16.25 7.24 7.57
C GLY A 253 15.06 7.59 6.67
N SER A 254 14.30 6.60 6.19
CA SER A 254 13.04 6.82 5.45
C SER A 254 12.04 7.65 6.27
N TYR A 255 11.19 8.42 5.59
CA TYR A 255 10.10 9.13 6.23
C TYR A 255 9.10 8.19 6.88
N LYS A 256 8.82 7.05 6.24
CA LYS A 256 8.03 5.97 6.86
C LYS A 256 8.58 5.58 8.23
N GLN A 257 9.86 5.25 8.32
CA GLN A 257 10.50 4.92 9.60
C GLN A 257 10.34 6.04 10.63
N ARG A 258 10.61 7.28 10.23
CA ARG A 258 10.54 8.45 11.14
C ARG A 258 9.13 8.67 11.69
N ILE A 259 8.11 8.61 10.83
CA ILE A 259 6.71 8.84 11.21
C ILE A 259 6.23 7.78 12.19
N LEU A 260 6.50 6.50 11.90
CA LEU A 260 6.10 5.39 12.78
C LEU A 260 6.79 5.48 14.15
N VAL A 261 8.08 5.84 14.18
CA VAL A 261 8.84 6.01 15.42
C VAL A 261 8.34 7.21 16.23
N GLU A 262 8.09 8.36 15.59
CA GLU A 262 7.57 9.53 16.31
C GLU A 262 6.16 9.30 16.86
N TYR A 263 5.31 8.56 16.16
CA TYR A 263 3.98 8.18 16.67
C TYR A 263 4.08 7.33 17.95
N LEU A 264 4.94 6.32 17.98
CA LEU A 264 5.14 5.51 19.19
C LEU A 264 5.78 6.32 20.33
N LYS A 265 6.68 7.26 20.02
CA LYS A 265 7.22 8.19 21.03
C LYS A 265 6.16 9.15 21.56
N GLU A 266 5.17 9.51 20.76
CA GLU A 266 4.02 10.30 21.22
C GLU A 266 3.22 9.52 22.26
N ILE A 267 2.97 8.24 22.02
CA ILE A 267 2.36 7.32 23.00
C ILE A 267 3.24 7.22 24.26
N GLU A 268 4.56 7.05 24.13
CA GLU A 268 5.47 7.05 25.30
C GLU A 268 5.34 8.35 26.12
N ARG A 269 5.29 9.51 25.47
CA ARG A 269 5.09 10.80 26.16
C ARG A 269 3.73 10.86 26.87
N SER A 270 2.66 10.35 26.26
CA SER A 270 1.35 10.26 26.92
C SER A 270 1.40 9.36 28.16
N VAL A 271 2.09 8.22 28.09
CA VAL A 271 2.31 7.36 29.27
C VAL A 271 3.05 8.12 30.36
N ASP A 272 4.12 8.85 30.01
CA ASP A 272 4.91 9.62 30.95
C ASP A 272 4.10 10.73 31.63
N MET A 273 3.25 11.44 30.89
CA MET A 273 2.36 12.47 31.42
C MET A 273 1.32 11.89 32.39
N VAL A 274 0.71 10.74 32.04
CA VAL A 274 -0.26 10.07 32.90
C VAL A 274 0.40 9.60 34.20
N VAL A 275 1.57 8.97 34.12
CA VAL A 275 2.34 8.53 35.29
C VAL A 275 2.72 9.71 36.20
N ALA A 276 3.16 10.82 35.61
CA ALA A 276 3.50 12.03 36.36
C ALA A 276 2.28 12.60 37.10
N ALA A 277 1.09 12.58 36.47
CA ALA A 277 -0.15 13.07 37.07
C ALA A 277 -0.65 12.24 38.27
N PHE A 278 -0.26 10.96 38.38
CA PHE A 278 -0.53 10.16 39.59
C PHE A 278 0.46 10.43 40.72
N SER A 279 1.60 11.05 40.41
CA SER A 279 2.66 11.36 41.37
C SER A 279 2.57 12.80 41.92
N SER A 280 1.65 13.61 41.39
CA SER A 280 1.39 15.01 41.77
C SER A 280 0.16 15.13 42.66
#